data_AF-A0A1E3PH27-F1
#
_entry.id   AF-A0A1E3PH27-F1
#
_cell.length_a   1.000
_cell.length_b   1.000
_cell.length_c   1.000
_cell.angle_alpha   90.00
_cell.angle_beta   90.00
_cell.angle_gamma   90.00
#
_symmetry.space_group_name_H-M   'P 1'
#
loop_
_entity.id
_entity.type
_entity.pdbx_description
1 polymer ?
#
loop_
_entity_poly.entity_id
_entity_poly.type
_entity_poly.pdbx_seq_one_letter_code
_entity_poly.pdbx_strand_id
1 'polypeptide(L)'
;MAALSISPQGRGFFGIASSAVLLRALRVKNSDLSIIPPSQFSSETLPLIARNPAPKHIVDTLVDAYFTFYHTSYPFIHEATFRAQYNKLLPRPKEEVWQILFNTVLALGSWCINHENSSADLIFYHNAKSYMNSYMFESGSLPMVQALTLLSNYAQKRDKPNSGWNYLGLAVRMALGLGLHREFSSWKSSPLKQEMRRRLWWGLYIFDAGAAVTFGRPINLPSRNIADIKEVLNVPDNHLTIESESLPPAVAGPTIYSGLIAQTQFALASNEIYNRLISKPSPTAEEVLYLDKRIDEFINKLPIYFQEEHQDDNGPHWLVFTQYKLGWRYRNLRIILFRPFILQRILSEGEKPMPMNMNGTAEKECRRACLKNAHDTITSVERFVLNQERSIISVWYALYFLFQASLIPLICICSEPDSEHAREWLNDIERTKEILEILATKNRLAYRFLEVINRIKEQYMKTDNAGDPLVSKNEWLTDIYSLMYDDNDIFSGMSADMAVPLEFYGAS
;
A
#
# COMPACT_ATOMS: atom_id res chain seq x y z
N MET A 1 0.21 -10.38 -3.08
CA MET A 1 0.28 -8.94 -2.84
C MET A 1 0.65 -8.24 -4.14
N ALA A 2 0.27 -6.97 -4.36
CA ALA A 2 0.63 -6.20 -5.57
C ALA A 2 2.14 -6.18 -5.86
N ALA A 3 2.95 -6.28 -4.80
CA ALA A 3 4.41 -6.32 -4.87
C ALA A 3 4.99 -7.45 -5.74
N LEU A 4 4.23 -8.53 -5.97
CA LEU A 4 4.61 -9.68 -6.82
C LEU A 4 3.94 -9.67 -8.19
N SER A 5 3.51 -8.52 -8.71
CA SER A 5 2.90 -8.45 -10.04
C SER A 5 3.88 -7.87 -11.05
N ILE A 6 4.33 -8.71 -12.00
CA ILE A 6 5.31 -8.33 -13.03
C ILE A 6 4.64 -8.13 -14.41
N SER A 7 3.57 -8.88 -14.71
CA SER A 7 2.91 -8.89 -16.01
C SER A 7 2.23 -7.56 -16.39
N PRO A 8 2.56 -6.98 -17.55
CA PRO A 8 1.72 -5.99 -18.23
C PRO A 8 0.47 -6.61 -18.86
N GLN A 9 0.50 -7.89 -19.25
CA GLN A 9 -0.64 -8.54 -19.90
C GLN A 9 -1.76 -8.82 -18.88
N GLY A 10 -2.85 -8.06 -18.98
CA GLY A 10 -4.13 -8.32 -18.33
C GLY A 10 -4.26 -7.97 -16.84
N ARG A 11 -3.21 -7.45 -16.18
CA ARG A 11 -3.23 -7.12 -14.75
C ARG A 11 -3.17 -5.63 -14.41
N GLY A 12 -3.08 -4.75 -15.42
CA GLY A 12 -3.13 -3.30 -15.27
C GLY A 12 -1.75 -2.62 -15.28
N PHE A 13 -1.75 -1.29 -15.27
CA PHE A 13 -0.53 -0.48 -15.36
C PHE A 13 0.27 -0.47 -14.03
N PHE A 14 1.59 -0.62 -14.17
CA PHE A 14 2.60 -0.46 -13.11
C PHE A 14 3.68 0.51 -13.60
N GLY A 15 3.78 1.68 -12.96
CA GLY A 15 4.71 2.73 -13.34
C GLY A 15 6.09 2.64 -12.69
N ILE A 16 6.93 3.65 -12.96
CA ILE A 16 8.35 3.69 -12.59
C ILE A 16 8.63 3.59 -11.09
N ALA A 17 7.65 3.86 -10.21
CA ALA A 17 7.77 3.75 -8.75
C ALA A 17 7.37 2.37 -8.18
N SER A 18 6.74 1.50 -8.98
CA SER A 18 6.36 0.14 -8.56
C SER A 18 7.56 -0.79 -8.40
N SER A 19 7.52 -1.76 -7.47
CA SER A 19 8.52 -2.84 -7.40
C SER A 19 8.59 -3.71 -8.63
N ALA A 20 7.54 -3.69 -9.47
CA ALA A 20 7.53 -4.39 -10.75
C ALA A 20 8.73 -4.03 -11.62
N VAL A 21 9.24 -2.79 -11.54
CA VAL A 21 10.42 -2.34 -12.27
C VAL A 21 11.68 -3.11 -11.83
N LEU A 22 11.91 -3.21 -10.52
CA LEU A 22 13.05 -3.94 -9.97
C LEU A 22 12.93 -5.45 -10.23
N LEU A 23 11.72 -6.00 -10.14
CA LEU A 23 11.51 -7.41 -10.43
C LEU A 23 11.70 -7.77 -11.91
N ARG A 24 11.32 -6.88 -12.83
CA ARG A 24 11.65 -7.02 -14.25
C ARG A 24 13.15 -6.92 -14.49
N ALA A 25 13.82 -5.97 -13.83
CA ALA A 25 15.27 -5.85 -13.85
C ALA A 25 15.96 -7.16 -13.38
N LEU A 26 15.40 -7.80 -12.35
CA LEU A 26 15.84 -9.09 -11.81
C LEU A 26 15.32 -10.30 -12.60
N ARG A 27 14.62 -10.10 -13.73
CA ARG A 27 14.11 -11.13 -14.64
C ARG A 27 13.26 -12.22 -14.00
N VAL A 28 12.55 -11.88 -12.93
CA VAL A 28 11.57 -12.78 -12.34
C VAL A 28 10.44 -12.98 -13.36
N LYS A 29 10.27 -14.19 -13.91
CA LYS A 29 9.23 -14.47 -14.92
C LYS A 29 7.86 -14.60 -14.25
N ASN A 30 6.78 -14.40 -15.01
CA ASN A 30 5.42 -14.64 -14.51
C ASN A 30 5.19 -16.10 -14.07
N SER A 31 5.86 -17.07 -14.71
CA SER A 31 5.90 -18.47 -14.27
C SER A 31 6.48 -18.63 -12.87
N ASP A 32 7.41 -17.75 -12.50
CA ASP A 32 8.17 -17.81 -11.25
C ASP A 32 7.38 -17.21 -10.10
N LEU A 33 6.45 -16.33 -10.44
CA LEU A 33 5.45 -15.76 -9.54
C LEU A 33 4.11 -16.47 -9.62
N SER A 34 4.00 -17.50 -10.47
CA SER A 34 2.72 -18.13 -10.76
C SER A 34 2.15 -18.65 -9.45
N ILE A 35 1.00 -18.06 -9.11
CA ILE A 35 0.18 -18.52 -8.00
C ILE A 35 -0.30 -19.88 -8.49
N ILE A 36 0.11 -21.00 -7.84
CA ILE A 36 -0.80 -22.15 -7.81
C ILE A 36 -2.10 -21.52 -7.32
N PRO A 37 -3.14 -21.41 -8.18
CA PRO A 37 -4.36 -20.74 -7.79
C PRO A 37 -4.71 -21.32 -6.43
N PRO A 38 -5.03 -20.52 -5.38
CA PRO A 38 -5.78 -21.12 -4.29
C PRO A 38 -6.89 -21.87 -5.01
N SER A 39 -6.87 -23.21 -4.89
CA SER A 39 -7.68 -24.17 -5.66
C SER A 39 -8.86 -23.41 -6.17
N GLN A 40 -8.92 -23.12 -7.49
CA GLN A 40 -10.03 -22.36 -8.06
C GLN A 40 -11.25 -23.01 -7.46
N PHE A 41 -11.84 -22.37 -6.44
CA PHE A 41 -13.15 -22.74 -6.00
C PHE A 41 -13.90 -22.32 -7.23
N SER A 42 -14.21 -23.34 -8.04
CA SER A 42 -15.23 -23.21 -9.05
C SER A 42 -16.34 -22.45 -8.35
N SER A 43 -16.82 -21.38 -8.99
CA SER A 43 -17.96 -20.63 -8.47
C SER A 43 -19.17 -21.54 -8.15
N GLU A 44 -19.10 -22.81 -8.56
CA GLU A 44 -20.01 -23.92 -8.36
C GLU A 44 -19.86 -24.68 -7.02
N THR A 45 -18.74 -24.57 -6.28
CA THR A 45 -18.48 -25.35 -5.04
C THR A 45 -18.34 -24.52 -3.76
N LEU A 46 -19.02 -23.37 -3.67
CA LEU A 46 -19.52 -22.87 -2.38
C LEU A 46 -20.95 -23.41 -2.22
N PRO A 47 -21.12 -24.64 -1.69
CA PRO A 47 -22.42 -25.29 -1.66
C PRO A 47 -23.26 -24.57 -0.60
N LEU A 48 -24.28 -23.81 -1.00
CA LEU A 48 -25.51 -23.56 -0.21
C LEU A 48 -25.38 -22.94 1.21
N ILE A 49 -24.17 -22.77 1.77
CA ILE A 49 -23.92 -22.24 3.12
C ILE A 49 -24.18 -20.74 3.18
N ALA A 50 -24.15 -20.04 2.04
CA ALA A 50 -24.44 -18.62 1.91
C ALA A 50 -25.91 -18.21 2.17
N ARG A 51 -26.79 -19.14 2.61
CA ARG A 51 -28.20 -18.83 2.91
C ARG A 51 -28.54 -18.76 4.39
N ASN A 52 -27.72 -19.31 5.29
CA ASN A 52 -27.99 -19.25 6.73
C ASN A 52 -27.16 -18.15 7.39
N PRO A 53 -27.78 -17.25 8.19
CA PRO A 53 -27.05 -16.23 8.92
C PRO A 53 -26.06 -16.91 9.88
N ALA A 54 -24.83 -16.38 9.93
CA ALA A 54 -23.84 -16.86 10.89
C ALA A 54 -24.39 -16.75 12.33
N PRO A 55 -24.13 -17.74 13.21
CA PRO A 55 -24.56 -17.68 14.61
C PRO A 55 -24.13 -16.37 15.27
N LYS A 56 -24.99 -15.81 16.13
CA LYS A 56 -24.77 -14.50 16.77
C LYS A 56 -23.41 -14.40 17.47
N HIS A 57 -22.98 -15.44 18.20
CA HIS A 57 -21.69 -15.44 18.88
C HIS A 57 -20.49 -15.33 17.93
N ILE A 58 -20.58 -15.91 16.73
CA ILE A 58 -19.55 -15.75 15.68
C ILE A 58 -19.56 -14.31 15.22
N VAL A 59 -20.74 -13.78 14.86
CA VAL A 59 -20.90 -12.39 14.42
C VAL A 59 -20.35 -11.41 15.45
N ASP A 60 -20.69 -11.56 16.73
CA ASP A 60 -20.20 -10.73 17.83
C ASP A 60 -18.66 -10.79 17.91
N THR A 61 -18.08 -11.99 17.86
CA THR A 61 -16.61 -12.19 17.86
C THR A 61 -15.94 -11.48 16.67
N LEU A 62 -16.53 -11.53 15.48
CA LEU A 62 -15.98 -10.89 14.29
C LEU A 62 -16.09 -9.36 14.36
N VAL A 63 -17.18 -8.83 14.91
CA VAL A 63 -17.31 -7.38 15.15
C VAL A 63 -16.25 -6.92 16.15
N ASP A 64 -16.04 -7.65 17.24
CA ASP A 64 -15.01 -7.34 18.24
C ASP A 64 -13.61 -7.41 17.64
N ALA A 65 -13.33 -8.41 16.83
CA ALA A 65 -12.08 -8.54 16.10
C ALA A 65 -11.80 -7.34 15.18
N TYR A 66 -12.80 -6.86 14.45
CA TYR A 66 -12.65 -5.68 13.58
C TYR A 66 -12.25 -4.45 14.40
N PHE A 67 -12.96 -4.16 15.49
CA PHE A 67 -12.70 -2.97 16.30
C PHE A 67 -11.37 -3.05 17.05
N THR A 68 -10.98 -4.26 17.49
CA THR A 68 -9.73 -4.48 18.21
C THR A 68 -8.50 -4.36 17.29
N PHE A 69 -8.52 -5.05 16.14
CA PHE A 69 -7.31 -5.26 15.34
C PHE A 69 -7.22 -4.38 14.09
N TYR A 70 -8.35 -3.99 13.49
CA TYR A 70 -8.36 -3.28 12.21
C TYR A 70 -8.70 -1.80 12.36
N HIS A 71 -9.74 -1.50 13.13
CA HIS A 71 -10.24 -0.15 13.35
C HIS A 71 -9.17 0.77 13.96
N THR A 72 -8.32 0.25 14.85
CA THR A 72 -7.20 1.00 15.45
C THR A 72 -6.19 1.54 14.43
N SER A 73 -6.08 0.91 13.25
CA SER A 73 -5.30 1.44 12.13
C SER A 73 -6.12 2.30 11.17
N TYR A 74 -7.43 2.00 11.04
CA TYR A 74 -8.33 2.60 10.04
C TYR A 74 -9.70 2.97 10.65
N PRO A 75 -9.75 4.02 11.49
CA PRO A 75 -10.91 4.36 12.31
C PRO A 75 -12.00 5.12 11.54
N PHE A 76 -12.54 4.49 10.49
CA PHE A 76 -13.47 5.12 9.55
C PHE A 76 -14.94 5.03 9.97
N ILE A 77 -15.26 4.20 10.96
CA ILE A 77 -16.60 4.00 11.51
C ILE A 77 -16.53 4.27 13.01
N HIS A 78 -17.46 5.03 13.57
CA HIS A 78 -17.56 5.19 15.02
C HIS A 78 -18.12 3.92 15.68
N GLU A 79 -17.36 3.33 16.60
CA GLU A 79 -17.66 2.01 17.17
C GLU A 79 -19.00 1.97 17.90
N ALA A 80 -19.24 2.93 18.81
CA ALA A 80 -20.47 2.96 19.58
C ALA A 80 -21.72 3.10 18.68
N THR A 81 -21.65 3.93 17.64
CA THR A 81 -22.74 4.08 16.66
C THR A 81 -22.98 2.76 15.92
N PHE A 82 -21.92 2.13 15.42
CA PHE A 82 -22.05 0.87 14.68
C PHE A 82 -22.63 -0.25 15.55
N ARG A 83 -22.15 -0.39 16.79
CA ARG A 83 -22.66 -1.40 17.73
C ARG A 83 -24.11 -1.16 18.12
N ALA A 84 -24.52 0.09 18.28
CA ALA A 84 -25.92 0.43 18.53
C ALA A 84 -26.81 0.13 17.31
N GLN A 85 -26.35 0.40 16.09
CA GLN A 85 -27.04 0.00 14.85
C GLN A 85 -27.10 -1.52 14.68
N TYR A 86 -26.00 -2.22 14.98
CA TYR A 86 -25.92 -3.67 14.98
C TYR A 86 -26.95 -4.29 15.93
N ASN A 87 -27.04 -3.78 17.16
CA ASN A 87 -28.02 -4.21 18.17
C ASN A 87 -29.43 -3.63 17.98
N LYS A 88 -29.68 -2.91 16.87
CA LYS A 88 -30.98 -2.29 16.54
C LYS A 88 -31.47 -1.26 17.58
N LEU A 89 -30.55 -0.68 18.35
CA LEU A 89 -30.81 0.44 19.27
C LEU A 89 -30.87 1.78 18.54
N LEU A 90 -30.24 1.86 17.36
CA LEU A 90 -30.28 3.02 16.46
C LEU A 90 -30.75 2.62 15.07
N PRO A 91 -31.36 3.55 14.32
CA PRO A 91 -31.73 3.30 12.93
C PRO A 91 -30.48 2.99 12.10
N ARG A 92 -30.58 1.91 11.33
CA ARG A 92 -29.55 1.52 10.36
C ARG A 92 -29.65 2.42 9.11
N PRO A 93 -28.56 2.53 8.32
CA PRO A 93 -28.64 3.01 6.95
C PRO A 93 -29.64 2.18 6.13
N LYS A 94 -29.89 2.59 4.88
CA LYS A 94 -30.63 1.77 3.91
C LYS A 94 -30.08 0.33 3.89
N GLU A 95 -30.97 -0.65 3.79
CA GLU A 95 -30.65 -2.06 4.03
C GLU A 95 -29.47 -2.53 3.16
N GLU A 96 -29.45 -2.19 1.87
CA GLU A 96 -28.36 -2.56 0.95
C GLU A 96 -27.02 -1.99 1.42
N VAL A 97 -27.01 -0.71 1.81
CA VAL A 97 -25.80 -0.03 2.30
C VAL A 97 -25.33 -0.65 3.62
N TRP A 98 -26.26 -0.91 4.54
CA TRP A 98 -25.97 -1.55 5.81
C TRP A 98 -25.37 -2.94 5.59
N GLN A 99 -25.94 -3.74 4.70
CA GLN A 99 -25.46 -5.10 4.43
C GLN A 99 -24.06 -5.11 3.81
N ILE A 100 -23.75 -4.18 2.91
CA ILE A 100 -22.38 -4.04 2.37
C ILE A 100 -21.41 -3.67 3.50
N LEU A 101 -21.73 -2.65 4.30
CA LEU A 101 -20.87 -2.19 5.40
C LEU A 101 -20.66 -3.28 6.46
N PHE A 102 -21.75 -3.89 6.92
CA PHE A 102 -21.77 -4.91 7.95
C PHE A 102 -20.99 -6.16 7.52
N ASN A 103 -21.24 -6.70 6.33
CA ASN A 103 -20.48 -7.84 5.83
C ASN A 103 -19.00 -7.49 5.57
N THR A 104 -18.67 -6.24 5.21
CA THR A 104 -17.27 -5.80 5.11
C THR A 104 -16.58 -5.80 6.48
N VAL A 105 -17.26 -5.34 7.53
CA VAL A 105 -16.78 -5.40 8.92
C VAL A 105 -16.55 -6.85 9.35
N LEU A 106 -17.49 -7.77 9.06
CA LEU A 106 -17.32 -9.19 9.36
C LEU A 106 -16.18 -9.84 8.56
N ALA A 107 -16.01 -9.49 7.29
CA ALA A 107 -14.91 -9.99 6.47
C ALA A 107 -13.56 -9.56 7.04
N LEU A 108 -13.42 -8.30 7.43
CA LEU A 108 -12.20 -7.77 8.04
C LEU A 108 -11.95 -8.34 9.43
N GLY A 109 -12.99 -8.48 10.26
CA GLY A 109 -12.90 -9.13 11.56
C GLY A 109 -12.45 -10.58 11.45
N SER A 110 -13.07 -11.33 10.53
CA SER A 110 -12.68 -12.71 10.21
C SER A 110 -11.24 -12.80 9.72
N TRP A 111 -10.83 -11.89 8.83
CA TRP A 111 -9.45 -11.83 8.36
C TRP A 111 -8.46 -11.57 9.50
N CYS A 112 -8.80 -10.74 10.49
CA CYS A 112 -7.90 -10.38 11.59
C CYS A 112 -7.58 -11.55 12.54
N ILE A 113 -8.54 -12.42 12.83
CA ILE A 113 -8.39 -13.50 13.82
C ILE A 113 -8.08 -14.87 13.22
N ASN A 114 -8.27 -15.01 11.91
CA ASN A 114 -7.95 -16.25 11.22
C ASN A 114 -6.56 -16.20 10.59
N HIS A 115 -6.00 -17.37 10.31
CA HIS A 115 -4.78 -17.48 9.50
C HIS A 115 -5.03 -16.96 8.08
N GLU A 116 -3.99 -16.45 7.42
CA GLU A 116 -4.05 -15.94 6.03
C GLU A 116 -4.64 -16.97 5.04
N ASN A 117 -4.46 -18.26 5.32
CA ASN A 117 -4.98 -19.36 4.52
C ASN A 117 -6.47 -19.65 4.72
N SER A 118 -7.11 -19.03 5.72
CA SER A 118 -8.55 -19.15 5.91
C SER A 118 -9.30 -18.49 4.76
N SER A 119 -10.42 -19.10 4.41
CA SER A 119 -11.41 -18.58 3.46
C SER A 119 -12.69 -18.09 4.16
N ALA A 120 -12.73 -18.11 5.51
CA ALA A 120 -13.93 -17.74 6.26
C ALA A 120 -14.35 -16.28 6.01
N ASP A 121 -13.38 -15.37 5.87
CA ASP A 121 -13.59 -13.98 5.47
C ASP A 121 -14.20 -13.83 4.07
N LEU A 122 -13.91 -14.76 3.15
CA LEU A 122 -14.45 -14.72 1.80
C LEU A 122 -15.98 -14.85 1.77
N ILE A 123 -16.58 -15.60 2.70
CA ILE A 123 -18.04 -15.74 2.81
C ILE A 123 -18.68 -14.35 2.97
N PHE A 124 -18.19 -13.57 3.94
CA PHE A 124 -18.70 -12.23 4.20
C PHE A 124 -18.34 -11.26 3.07
N TYR A 125 -17.16 -11.37 2.46
CA TYR A 125 -16.82 -10.58 1.28
C TYR A 125 -17.78 -10.83 0.11
N HIS A 126 -18.15 -12.09 -0.14
CA HIS A 126 -19.10 -12.45 -1.20
C HIS A 126 -20.50 -11.93 -0.88
N ASN A 127 -20.93 -12.00 0.38
CA ASN A 127 -22.19 -11.38 0.82
C ASN A 127 -22.16 -9.86 0.61
N ALA A 128 -21.10 -9.15 1.02
CA ALA A 128 -20.98 -7.71 0.77
C ALA A 128 -21.12 -7.38 -0.72
N LYS A 129 -20.52 -8.20 -1.60
CA LYS A 129 -20.65 -8.06 -3.05
C LYS A 129 -22.05 -8.37 -3.59
N SER A 130 -22.79 -9.31 -3.00
CA SER A 130 -24.14 -9.64 -3.50
C SER A 130 -25.15 -8.52 -3.28
N TYR A 131 -24.87 -7.60 -2.34
CA TYR A 131 -25.67 -6.39 -2.13
C TYR A 131 -25.21 -5.20 -2.99
N MET A 132 -24.12 -5.33 -3.75
CA MET A 132 -23.71 -4.31 -4.73
C MET A 132 -24.57 -4.40 -5.99
N ASN A 133 -25.36 -3.37 -6.24
CA ASN A 133 -26.24 -3.27 -7.40
C ASN A 133 -26.17 -1.86 -8.01
N SER A 134 -26.92 -1.61 -9.09
CA SER A 134 -26.87 -0.33 -9.83
C SER A 134 -27.17 0.90 -8.97
N TYR A 135 -27.98 0.75 -7.91
CA TYR A 135 -28.33 1.84 -7.00
C TYR A 135 -27.10 2.52 -6.37
N MET A 136 -25.99 1.80 -6.18
CA MET A 136 -24.74 2.37 -5.65
C MET A 136 -24.14 3.45 -6.55
N PHE A 137 -24.50 3.48 -7.84
CA PHE A 137 -24.05 4.49 -8.80
C PHE A 137 -25.00 5.70 -8.88
N GLU A 138 -26.23 5.55 -8.41
CA GLU A 138 -27.26 6.59 -8.48
C GLU A 138 -27.31 7.45 -7.21
N SER A 139 -26.92 6.91 -6.06
CA SER A 139 -27.03 7.58 -4.78
C SER A 139 -25.81 7.33 -3.88
N GLY A 140 -25.22 8.42 -3.39
CA GLY A 140 -24.14 8.37 -2.40
C GLY A 140 -24.62 8.51 -0.97
N SER A 141 -23.94 7.88 -0.02
CA SER A 141 -24.13 8.14 1.42
C SER A 141 -22.82 7.93 2.18
N LEU A 142 -22.68 8.56 3.36
CA LEU A 142 -21.48 8.39 4.19
C LEU A 142 -21.20 6.91 4.53
N PRO A 143 -22.20 6.08 4.91
CA PRO A 143 -21.97 4.65 5.17
C PRO A 143 -21.56 3.85 3.93
N MET A 144 -22.04 4.22 2.74
CA MET A 144 -21.59 3.61 1.49
C MET A 144 -20.12 3.94 1.20
N VAL A 145 -19.71 5.19 1.40
CA VAL A 145 -18.28 5.57 1.26
C VAL A 145 -17.43 4.82 2.30
N GLN A 146 -17.88 4.67 3.54
CA GLN A 146 -17.20 3.86 4.57
C GLN A 146 -17.03 2.41 4.11
N ALA A 147 -18.11 1.81 3.60
CA ALA A 147 -18.11 0.43 3.12
C ALA A 147 -17.14 0.23 1.95
N LEU A 148 -17.20 1.08 0.92
CA LEU A 148 -16.32 1.00 -0.24
C LEU A 148 -14.85 1.24 0.12
N THR A 149 -14.57 2.15 1.06
CA THR A 149 -13.21 2.43 1.54
C THR A 149 -12.62 1.20 2.24
N LEU A 150 -13.39 0.58 3.13
CA LEU A 150 -12.96 -0.63 3.84
C LEU A 150 -12.84 -1.84 2.91
N LEU A 151 -13.79 -2.00 1.99
CA LEU A 151 -13.77 -3.09 1.01
C LEU A 151 -12.61 -2.96 0.03
N SER A 152 -12.25 -1.73 -0.35
CA SER A 152 -11.04 -1.46 -1.12
C SER A 152 -9.80 -2.01 -0.42
N ASN A 153 -9.64 -1.68 0.87
CA ASN A 153 -8.46 -2.11 1.60
C ASN A 153 -8.47 -3.62 1.85
N TYR A 154 -9.62 -4.21 2.19
CA TYR A 154 -9.79 -5.66 2.29
C TYR A 154 -9.37 -6.37 0.98
N ALA A 155 -9.86 -5.90 -0.17
CA ALA A 155 -9.51 -6.48 -1.47
C ALA A 155 -8.01 -6.41 -1.75
N GLN A 156 -7.33 -5.34 -1.33
CA GLN A 156 -5.86 -5.24 -1.41
C GLN A 156 -5.17 -6.27 -0.49
N LYS A 157 -5.69 -6.52 0.72
CA LYS A 157 -5.14 -7.55 1.63
C LYS A 157 -5.33 -8.97 1.11
N ARG A 158 -6.40 -9.24 0.36
CA ARG A 158 -6.69 -10.53 -0.28
C ARG A 158 -6.24 -10.62 -1.73
N ASP A 159 -5.18 -9.91 -2.10
CA ASP A 159 -4.52 -10.01 -3.42
C ASP A 159 -5.42 -9.74 -4.62
N LYS A 160 -6.43 -8.86 -4.44
CA LYS A 160 -7.31 -8.35 -5.50
C LYS A 160 -7.09 -6.85 -5.73
N PRO A 161 -5.88 -6.42 -6.13
CA PRO A 161 -5.51 -5.00 -6.22
C PRO A 161 -6.38 -4.20 -7.20
N ASN A 162 -6.79 -4.79 -8.33
CA ASN A 162 -7.65 -4.11 -9.30
C ASN A 162 -9.07 -3.89 -8.76
N SER A 163 -9.65 -4.88 -8.08
CA SER A 163 -10.92 -4.69 -7.38
C SER A 163 -10.79 -3.63 -6.30
N GLY A 164 -9.70 -3.68 -5.52
CA GLY A 164 -9.39 -2.68 -4.49
C GLY A 164 -9.30 -1.27 -5.06
N TRP A 165 -8.60 -1.09 -6.19
CA TRP A 165 -8.47 0.18 -6.89
C TRP A 165 -9.82 0.73 -7.38
N ASN A 166 -10.67 -0.12 -7.95
CA ASN A 166 -11.98 0.30 -8.44
C ASN A 166 -12.93 0.68 -7.28
N TYR A 167 -12.91 -0.08 -6.18
CA TYR A 167 -13.67 0.30 -4.97
C TYR A 167 -13.19 1.64 -4.40
N LEU A 168 -11.87 1.88 -4.39
CA LEU A 168 -11.31 3.16 -3.95
C LEU A 168 -11.75 4.31 -4.86
N GLY A 169 -11.63 4.14 -6.17
CA GLY A 169 -12.03 5.16 -7.14
C GLY A 169 -13.51 5.53 -7.03
N LEU A 170 -14.39 4.54 -6.80
CA LEU A 170 -15.80 4.80 -6.54
C LEU A 170 -16.02 5.53 -5.21
N ALA A 171 -15.33 5.12 -4.14
CA ALA A 171 -15.40 5.78 -2.85
C ALA A 171 -14.96 7.25 -2.93
N VAL A 172 -13.86 7.53 -3.64
CA VAL A 172 -13.35 8.89 -3.89
C VAL A 172 -14.37 9.73 -4.66
N ARG A 173 -14.88 9.24 -5.80
CA ARG A 173 -15.88 9.97 -6.60
C ARG A 173 -17.15 10.26 -5.81
N MET A 174 -17.64 9.29 -5.04
CA MET A 174 -18.81 9.45 -4.18
C MET A 174 -18.55 10.44 -3.05
N ALA A 175 -17.37 10.39 -2.40
CA ALA A 175 -16.98 11.33 -1.36
C ALA A 175 -16.91 12.77 -1.89
N LEU A 176 -16.33 12.97 -3.07
CA LEU A 176 -16.28 14.27 -3.74
C LEU A 176 -17.69 14.79 -4.05
N GLY A 177 -18.57 13.94 -4.62
CA GLY A 177 -19.96 14.30 -4.91
C GLY A 177 -20.78 14.65 -3.66
N LEU A 178 -20.48 14.04 -2.52
CA LEU A 178 -21.07 14.36 -1.21
C LEU A 178 -20.39 15.57 -0.51
N GLY A 179 -19.38 16.17 -1.13
CA GLY A 179 -18.63 17.30 -0.57
C GLY A 179 -17.79 16.95 0.65
N LEU A 180 -17.32 15.70 0.81
CA LEU A 180 -16.51 15.28 1.97
C LEU A 180 -15.15 15.97 2.02
N HIS A 181 -14.66 16.51 0.93
CA HIS A 181 -13.43 17.29 0.87
C HIS A 181 -13.58 18.70 1.44
N ARG A 182 -14.79 19.07 1.91
CA ARG A 182 -15.10 20.42 2.38
C ARG A 182 -15.83 20.46 3.71
N GLU A 183 -15.58 21.53 4.45
CA GLU A 183 -16.32 21.92 5.66
C GLU A 183 -17.03 23.26 5.49
N PHE A 184 -18.35 23.21 5.39
CA PHE A 184 -19.18 24.40 5.26
C PHE A 184 -19.61 24.90 6.64
N SER A 185 -19.28 26.14 6.98
CA SER A 185 -19.66 26.78 8.25
C SER A 185 -21.17 26.87 8.45
N SER A 186 -21.95 26.90 7.36
CA SER A 186 -23.41 26.96 7.38
C SER A 186 -24.10 25.61 7.57
N TRP A 187 -23.39 24.49 7.46
CA TRP A 187 -23.98 23.17 7.62
C TRP A 187 -24.19 22.83 9.10
N LYS A 188 -25.46 22.84 9.51
CA LYS A 188 -25.90 22.30 10.80
C LYS A 188 -25.75 20.77 10.80
N SER A 189 -24.57 20.29 11.16
CA SER A 189 -24.25 18.86 11.32
C SER A 189 -23.71 18.64 12.73
N SER A 190 -24.07 17.52 13.37
CA SER A 190 -23.52 17.18 14.68
C SER A 190 -21.98 17.06 14.64
N PRO A 191 -21.29 17.38 15.74
CA PRO A 191 -19.84 17.23 15.88
C PRO A 191 -19.32 15.85 15.45
N LEU A 192 -19.97 14.76 15.90
CA LEU A 192 -19.60 13.40 15.52
C LEU A 192 -19.69 13.17 14.00
N LYS A 193 -20.76 13.67 13.36
CA LYS A 193 -20.93 13.51 11.91
C LYS A 193 -19.89 14.32 11.13
N GLN A 194 -19.50 15.50 11.61
CA GLN A 194 -18.40 16.27 11.00
C GLN A 194 -17.07 15.52 11.13
N GLU A 195 -16.77 15.03 12.32
CA GLU A 195 -15.54 14.27 12.57
C GLU A 195 -15.49 12.99 11.73
N MET A 196 -16.62 12.30 11.55
CA MET A 196 -16.67 11.12 10.68
C MET A 196 -16.40 11.44 9.21
N ARG A 197 -16.80 12.61 8.73
CA ARG A 197 -16.44 13.08 7.38
C ARG A 197 -14.93 13.34 7.27
N ARG A 198 -14.32 13.97 8.29
CA ARG A 198 -12.86 14.20 8.35
C ARG A 198 -12.09 12.90 8.29
N ARG A 199 -12.40 11.95 9.19
CA ARG A 199 -11.70 10.66 9.25
C ARG A 199 -11.81 9.90 7.93
N LEU A 200 -12.99 9.90 7.31
CA LEU A 200 -13.20 9.18 6.07
C LEU A 200 -12.52 9.86 4.87
N TRP A 201 -12.59 11.19 4.76
CA TRP A 201 -11.89 11.93 3.71
C TRP A 201 -10.38 11.72 3.80
N TRP A 202 -9.81 11.92 4.98
CA TRP A 202 -8.38 11.75 5.19
C TRP A 202 -7.95 10.29 5.07
N GLY A 203 -8.83 9.33 5.41
CA GLY A 203 -8.69 7.91 5.12
C GLY A 203 -8.59 7.60 3.62
N LEU A 204 -9.47 8.17 2.82
CA LEU A 204 -9.40 8.09 1.35
C LEU A 204 -8.10 8.71 0.83
N TYR A 205 -7.69 9.84 1.41
CA TYR A 205 -6.46 10.53 1.04
C TYR A 205 -5.22 9.65 1.21
N ILE A 206 -5.07 9.01 2.37
CA ILE A 206 -3.92 8.13 2.63
C ILE A 206 -3.97 6.86 1.78
N PHE A 207 -5.15 6.37 1.40
CA PHE A 207 -5.30 5.17 0.57
C PHE A 207 -4.98 5.44 -0.89
N ASP A 208 -5.45 6.56 -1.45
CA ASP A 208 -5.12 6.95 -2.83
C ASP A 208 -3.62 7.23 -2.97
N ALA A 209 -3.03 8.01 -2.06
CA ALA A 209 -1.59 8.28 -2.04
C ALA A 209 -0.76 6.99 -1.91
N GLY A 210 -1.12 6.11 -0.97
CA GLY A 210 -0.41 4.84 -0.78
C GLY A 210 -0.53 3.90 -1.97
N ALA A 211 -1.70 3.82 -2.59
CA ALA A 211 -1.91 3.02 -3.80
C ALA A 211 -1.15 3.62 -4.99
N ALA A 212 -1.18 4.94 -5.18
CA ALA A 212 -0.42 5.64 -6.20
C ALA A 212 1.07 5.26 -6.15
N VAL A 213 1.70 5.42 -4.99
CA VAL A 213 3.11 5.03 -4.75
C VAL A 213 3.35 3.54 -5.04
N THR A 214 2.48 2.66 -4.52
CA THR A 214 2.63 1.20 -4.69
C THR A 214 2.60 0.78 -6.16
N PHE A 215 1.70 1.36 -6.95
CA PHE A 215 1.48 0.97 -8.34
C PHE A 215 2.24 1.85 -9.34
N GLY A 216 2.91 2.92 -8.90
CA GLY A 216 3.51 3.90 -9.81
C GLY A 216 2.47 4.69 -10.61
N ARG A 217 1.29 4.94 -10.04
CA ARG A 217 0.18 5.68 -10.69
C ARG A 217 0.16 7.13 -10.21
N PRO A 218 -0.45 8.06 -10.99
CA PRO A 218 -0.73 9.41 -10.50
C PRO A 218 -1.70 9.41 -9.31
N ILE A 219 -1.54 10.40 -8.44
CA ILE A 219 -2.49 10.69 -7.36
C ILE A 219 -3.69 11.42 -7.95
N ASN A 220 -4.91 11.01 -7.61
CA ASN A 220 -6.14 11.52 -8.23
C ASN A 220 -6.91 12.50 -7.33
N LEU A 221 -6.34 12.87 -6.18
CA LEU A 221 -6.99 13.71 -5.20
C LEU A 221 -6.61 15.19 -5.33
N PRO A 222 -7.55 16.10 -4.99
CA PRO A 222 -7.27 17.52 -5.00
C PRO A 222 -6.13 17.88 -4.05
N SER A 223 -5.38 18.92 -4.41
CA SER A 223 -4.39 19.51 -3.50
C SER A 223 -5.08 20.07 -2.25
N ARG A 224 -4.32 20.22 -1.17
CA ARG A 224 -4.83 20.75 0.11
C ARG A 224 -5.55 22.09 -0.06
N ASN A 225 -5.09 22.93 -0.97
CA ASN A 225 -5.66 24.27 -1.18
C ASN A 225 -7.07 24.24 -1.79
N ILE A 226 -7.48 23.11 -2.38
CA ILE A 226 -8.81 22.91 -2.97
C ILE A 226 -9.75 22.21 -1.97
N ALA A 227 -9.20 21.43 -1.03
CA ALA A 227 -9.96 20.73 0.01
C ALA A 227 -9.89 21.48 1.35
N ASP A 228 -10.95 22.22 1.71
CA ASP A 228 -11.04 23.04 2.92
C ASP A 228 -11.46 22.26 4.20
N ILE A 229 -11.54 20.93 4.12
CA ILE A 229 -11.84 20.09 5.28
C ILE A 229 -10.74 20.12 6.35
N LYS A 230 -11.14 20.17 7.61
CA LYS A 230 -10.22 20.26 8.75
C LYS A 230 -9.55 18.91 9.03
N GLU A 231 -8.45 18.96 9.76
CA GLU A 231 -7.73 17.78 10.23
C GLU A 231 -8.56 16.95 11.19
N VAL A 232 -8.28 15.64 11.23
CA VAL A 232 -8.91 14.70 12.19
C VAL A 232 -8.62 15.16 13.62
N LEU A 233 -9.64 15.14 14.47
CA LEU A 233 -9.50 15.58 15.85
C LEU A 233 -8.80 14.51 16.70
N ASN A 234 -7.68 14.86 17.34
CA ASN A 234 -6.96 13.95 18.24
C ASN A 234 -7.64 13.88 19.62
N VAL A 235 -8.60 12.97 19.78
CA VAL A 235 -9.35 12.77 21.04
C VAL A 235 -9.56 11.29 21.33
N PRO A 236 -9.78 10.89 22.59
CA PRO A 236 -10.27 9.55 22.91
C PRO A 236 -11.61 9.25 22.20
N ASP A 237 -11.83 8.01 21.74
CA ASP A 237 -13.03 7.65 20.96
C ASP A 237 -14.33 7.88 21.74
N ASN A 238 -14.30 7.62 23.05
CA ASN A 238 -15.44 7.83 23.95
C ASN A 238 -15.76 9.31 24.27
N HIS A 239 -14.92 10.27 23.87
CA HIS A 239 -15.17 11.70 24.14
C HIS A 239 -16.05 12.37 23.09
N LEU A 240 -16.35 11.69 21.96
CA LEU A 240 -17.21 12.24 20.91
C LEU A 240 -18.34 11.27 20.59
N THR A 241 -19.54 11.57 21.11
CA THR A 241 -20.72 10.70 21.03
C THR A 241 -21.79 11.31 20.11
N ILE A 242 -22.88 10.58 19.88
CA ILE A 242 -24.05 11.07 19.12
C ILE A 242 -24.70 12.28 19.81
N GLU A 243 -24.60 12.33 21.14
CA GLU A 243 -25.20 13.37 21.99
C GLU A 243 -24.31 14.61 22.13
N SER A 244 -23.08 14.58 21.61
CA SER A 244 -22.17 15.71 21.70
C SER A 244 -22.69 16.92 20.93
N GLU A 245 -22.85 18.05 21.61
CA GLU A 245 -23.30 19.32 21.00
C GLU A 245 -22.13 20.17 20.48
N SER A 246 -20.94 19.99 21.06
CA SER A 246 -19.70 20.68 20.67
C SER A 246 -18.54 19.69 20.48
N LEU A 247 -17.49 20.12 19.78
CA LEU A 247 -16.26 19.34 19.66
C LEU A 247 -15.50 19.35 20.99
N PRO A 248 -15.05 18.20 21.50
CA PRO A 248 -14.18 18.14 22.68
C PRO A 248 -12.79 18.74 22.37
N PRO A 249 -12.05 19.19 23.39
CA PRO A 249 -10.69 19.67 23.21
C PRO A 249 -9.75 18.54 22.79
N ALA A 250 -8.84 18.82 21.85
CA ALA A 250 -7.82 17.86 21.45
C ALA A 250 -6.84 17.57 22.60
N VAL A 251 -6.34 16.34 22.66
CA VAL A 251 -5.32 15.91 23.64
C VAL A 251 -3.93 15.93 23.03
N ALA A 252 -2.92 16.20 23.85
CA ALA A 252 -1.51 16.20 23.43
C ALA A 252 -0.91 14.78 23.32
N GLY A 253 -1.46 13.81 24.07
CA GLY A 253 -1.00 12.43 24.06
C GLY A 253 -1.48 11.62 22.84
N PRO A 254 -0.91 10.42 22.63
CA PRO A 254 -1.30 9.55 21.53
C PRO A 254 -2.73 9.02 21.74
N THR A 255 -3.52 9.03 20.68
CA THR A 255 -4.83 8.36 20.57
C THR A 255 -4.85 7.45 19.36
N ILE A 256 -5.85 6.58 19.24
CA ILE A 256 -6.00 5.70 18.06
C ILE A 256 -6.14 6.49 16.74
N TYR A 257 -6.41 7.80 16.78
CA TYR A 257 -6.45 8.66 15.60
C TYR A 257 -5.12 9.33 15.27
N SER A 258 -4.17 9.37 16.22
CA SER A 258 -2.87 9.99 15.99
C SER A 258 -2.15 9.37 14.78
N GLY A 259 -2.30 8.06 14.58
CA GLY A 259 -1.74 7.37 13.41
C GLY A 259 -2.37 7.78 12.08
N LEU A 260 -3.67 8.09 12.06
CA LEU A 260 -4.34 8.64 10.88
C LEU A 260 -3.85 10.07 10.60
N ILE A 261 -3.79 10.91 11.64
CA ILE A 261 -3.31 12.30 11.55
C ILE A 261 -1.89 12.36 10.97
N ALA A 262 -0.95 11.61 11.56
CA ALA A 262 0.44 11.59 11.10
C ALA A 262 0.58 11.06 9.67
N GLN A 263 -0.19 10.01 9.30
CA GLN A 263 -0.20 9.50 7.93
C GLN A 263 -0.78 10.51 6.93
N THR A 264 -1.79 11.27 7.32
CA THR A 264 -2.38 12.33 6.51
C THR A 264 -1.39 13.46 6.27
N GLN A 265 -0.72 13.94 7.32
CA GLN A 265 0.28 14.99 7.19
C GLN A 265 1.46 14.51 6.34
N PHE A 266 1.87 13.24 6.48
CA PHE A 266 2.87 12.64 5.61
C PHE A 266 2.41 12.61 4.15
N ALA A 267 1.21 12.11 3.87
CA ALA A 267 0.67 12.03 2.51
C ALA A 267 0.64 13.42 1.85
N LEU A 268 0.20 14.45 2.58
CA LEU A 268 0.20 15.84 2.10
C LEU A 268 1.62 16.32 1.74
N ALA A 269 2.62 16.03 2.58
CA ALA A 269 4.00 16.43 2.33
C ALA A 269 4.66 15.61 1.19
N SER A 270 4.34 14.32 1.08
CA SER A 270 4.95 13.41 0.12
C SER A 270 4.34 13.44 -1.27
N ASN A 271 3.08 13.86 -1.41
CA ASN A 271 2.36 13.80 -2.69
C ASN A 271 3.01 14.66 -3.77
N GLU A 272 3.49 15.84 -3.42
CA GLU A 272 4.23 16.71 -4.36
C GLU A 272 5.56 16.09 -4.78
N ILE A 273 6.30 15.50 -3.82
CA ILE A 273 7.57 14.80 -4.07
C ILE A 273 7.34 13.64 -5.03
N TYR A 274 6.32 12.83 -4.76
CA TYR A 274 5.98 11.68 -5.59
C TYR A 274 5.50 12.08 -6.98
N ASN A 275 4.63 13.09 -7.09
CA ASN A 275 4.20 13.61 -8.39
C ASN A 275 5.39 14.14 -9.20
N ARG A 276 6.34 14.84 -8.56
CA ARG A 276 7.56 15.30 -9.22
C ARG A 276 8.43 14.14 -9.71
N LEU A 277 8.55 13.07 -8.93
CA LEU A 277 9.32 11.88 -9.29
C LEU A 277 8.78 11.18 -10.55
N ILE A 278 7.45 11.10 -10.70
CA ILE A 278 6.83 10.47 -11.88
C ILE A 278 6.63 11.44 -13.06
N SER A 279 6.96 12.72 -12.89
CA SER A 279 6.86 13.74 -13.94
C SER A 279 8.08 13.72 -14.87
N LYS A 280 7.92 14.23 -16.10
CA LYS A 280 8.99 14.40 -17.09
C LYS A 280 9.35 15.88 -17.27
N PRO A 281 10.64 16.23 -17.43
CA PRO A 281 11.82 15.35 -17.37
C PRO A 281 12.05 14.82 -15.93
N SER A 282 12.74 13.68 -15.82
CA SER A 282 13.09 13.08 -14.51
C SER A 282 13.89 14.07 -13.65
N PRO A 283 13.73 14.07 -12.31
CA PRO A 283 14.48 14.97 -11.43
C PRO A 283 15.97 14.64 -11.38
N THR A 284 16.81 15.67 -11.21
CA THR A 284 18.27 15.48 -11.05
C THR A 284 18.61 14.98 -9.65
N ALA A 285 19.85 14.55 -9.43
CA ALA A 285 20.32 14.12 -8.13
C ALA A 285 20.21 15.24 -7.08
N GLU A 286 20.60 16.46 -7.42
CA GLU A 286 20.52 17.63 -6.53
C GLU A 286 19.07 17.96 -6.16
N GLU A 287 18.15 17.89 -7.14
CA GLU A 287 16.73 18.10 -6.89
C GLU A 287 16.18 17.03 -5.94
N VAL A 288 16.53 15.77 -6.16
CA VAL A 288 16.12 14.65 -5.30
C VAL A 288 16.65 14.81 -3.87
N LEU A 289 17.92 15.19 -3.70
CA LEU A 289 18.50 15.47 -2.38
C LEU A 289 17.80 16.65 -1.69
N TYR A 290 17.39 17.67 -2.44
CA TYR A 290 16.58 18.77 -1.91
C TYR A 290 15.18 18.31 -1.48
N LEU A 291 14.51 17.46 -2.28
CA LEU A 291 13.21 16.90 -1.92
C LEU A 291 13.29 16.02 -0.67
N ASP A 292 14.39 15.28 -0.48
CA ASP A 292 14.61 14.45 0.71
C ASP A 292 14.69 15.29 2.01
N LYS A 293 15.29 16.49 1.96
CA LYS A 293 15.30 17.41 3.11
C LYS A 293 13.89 17.79 3.57
N ARG A 294 12.92 17.90 2.65
CA ARG A 294 11.51 18.14 3.01
C ARG A 294 10.90 16.95 3.76
N ILE A 295 11.37 15.73 3.49
CA ILE A 295 10.98 14.53 4.24
C ILE A 295 11.54 14.60 5.66
N ASP A 296 12.81 14.99 5.83
CA ASP A 296 13.41 15.20 7.17
C ASP A 296 12.67 16.29 7.96
N GLU A 297 12.40 17.44 7.35
CA GLU A 297 11.65 18.52 7.98
C GLU A 297 10.27 18.07 8.46
N PHE A 298 9.61 17.17 7.71
CA PHE A 298 8.35 16.58 8.12
C PHE A 298 8.53 15.64 9.32
N ILE A 299 9.48 14.71 9.25
CA ILE A 299 9.74 13.73 10.32
C ILE A 299 10.06 14.47 11.64
N ASN A 300 10.87 15.52 11.57
CA ASN A 300 11.26 16.33 12.74
C ASN A 300 10.10 17.13 13.35
N LYS A 301 9.01 17.36 12.60
CA LYS A 301 7.79 18.04 13.09
C LYS A 301 6.78 17.08 13.71
N LEU A 302 6.99 15.77 13.60
CA LEU A 302 6.09 14.79 14.20
C LEU A 302 6.11 14.93 15.73
N PRO A 303 4.96 14.64 16.39
CA PRO A 303 4.93 14.52 17.85
C PRO A 303 6.01 13.57 18.36
N ILE A 304 6.54 13.84 19.56
CA ILE A 304 7.64 13.09 20.17
C ILE A 304 7.37 11.57 20.16
N TYR A 305 6.13 11.15 20.41
CA TYR A 305 5.74 9.74 20.40
C TYR A 305 5.70 9.09 19.00
N PHE A 306 6.05 9.80 17.92
CA PHE A 306 6.27 9.24 16.58
C PHE A 306 7.72 9.41 16.10
N GLN A 307 8.60 9.99 16.91
CA GLN A 307 10.02 10.09 16.59
C GLN A 307 10.72 8.77 16.96
N GLU A 308 11.50 8.21 16.02
CA GLU A 308 12.15 6.90 16.19
C GLU A 308 13.10 6.86 17.39
N GLU A 309 13.72 7.98 17.74
CA GLU A 309 14.61 8.16 18.90
C GLU A 309 13.90 7.91 20.25
N HIS A 310 12.59 8.15 20.29
CA HIS A 310 11.75 8.03 21.48
C HIS A 310 10.83 6.80 21.42
N GLN A 311 11.13 5.84 20.54
CA GLN A 311 10.31 4.66 20.36
C GLN A 311 10.34 3.77 21.61
N ASP A 312 9.20 3.68 22.30
CA ASP A 312 8.97 2.76 23.40
C ASP A 312 8.22 1.50 22.91
N ASP A 313 8.98 0.41 22.81
CA ASP A 313 8.49 -0.90 22.37
C ASP A 313 7.54 -1.57 23.39
N ASN A 314 7.33 -0.97 24.58
CA ASN A 314 6.39 -1.45 25.61
C ASN A 314 5.04 -0.71 25.60
N GLY A 315 4.83 0.22 24.65
CA GLY A 315 3.58 0.95 24.51
C GLY A 315 2.41 0.07 24.06
N PRO A 316 1.19 0.64 23.98
CA PRO A 316 0.04 -0.07 23.43
C PRO A 316 0.33 -0.61 22.02
N HIS A 317 -0.06 -1.86 21.73
CA HIS A 317 0.28 -2.54 20.46
C HIS A 317 -0.11 -1.72 19.22
N TRP A 318 -1.23 -1.00 19.25
CA TRP A 318 -1.67 -0.15 18.14
C TRP A 318 -0.71 1.03 17.89
N LEU A 319 -0.12 1.60 18.94
CA LEU A 319 0.79 2.74 18.86
C LEU A 319 2.16 2.28 18.36
N VAL A 320 2.70 1.22 18.96
CA VAL A 320 3.97 0.62 18.55
C VAL A 320 3.92 0.25 17.07
N PHE A 321 2.88 -0.47 16.65
CA PHE A 321 2.71 -0.80 15.24
C PHE A 321 2.59 0.43 14.35
N THR A 322 1.92 1.49 14.81
CA THR A 322 1.82 2.74 14.06
C THR A 322 3.17 3.42 13.87
N GLN A 323 4.03 3.46 14.90
CA GLN A 323 5.38 4.01 14.82
C GLN A 323 6.23 3.27 13.77
N TYR A 324 6.30 1.93 13.87
CA TYR A 324 7.01 1.11 12.89
C TYR A 324 6.47 1.31 11.47
N LYS A 325 5.14 1.24 11.29
CA LYS A 325 4.48 1.42 9.99
C LYS A 325 4.78 2.78 9.37
N LEU A 326 4.86 3.82 10.18
CA LEU A 326 5.22 5.17 9.75
C LEU A 326 6.69 5.23 9.30
N GLY A 327 7.63 4.76 10.13
CA GLY A 327 9.06 4.67 9.80
C GLY A 327 9.30 3.94 8.48
N TRP A 328 8.66 2.77 8.30
CA TRP A 328 8.75 2.00 7.06
C TRP A 328 8.21 2.75 5.84
N ARG A 329 7.13 3.53 5.98
CA ARG A 329 6.58 4.35 4.89
C ARG A 329 7.54 5.45 4.46
N TYR A 330 8.14 6.16 5.40
CA TYR A 330 9.07 7.25 5.10
C TYR A 330 10.30 6.74 4.35
N ARG A 331 10.88 5.64 4.84
CA ARG A 331 12.04 5.01 4.21
C ARG A 331 11.69 4.39 2.87
N ASN A 332 10.49 3.83 2.71
CA ASN A 332 10.04 3.32 1.41
C ASN A 332 9.91 4.43 0.36
N LEU A 333 9.38 5.60 0.73
CA LEU A 333 9.37 6.76 -0.18
C LEU A 333 10.79 7.18 -0.57
N ARG A 334 11.75 7.19 0.37
CA ARG A 334 13.16 7.47 0.10
C ARG A 334 13.80 6.43 -0.82
N ILE A 335 13.54 5.14 -0.59
CA ILE A 335 13.99 4.06 -1.50
C ILE A 335 13.47 4.33 -2.91
N ILE A 336 12.18 4.66 -3.06
CA ILE A 336 11.56 4.96 -4.35
C ILE A 336 12.14 6.22 -5.00
N LEU A 337 12.46 7.24 -4.20
CA LEU A 337 13.04 8.50 -4.64
C LEU A 337 14.49 8.32 -5.15
N PHE A 338 15.29 7.50 -4.46
CA PHE A 338 16.73 7.34 -4.75
C PHE A 338 17.07 6.15 -5.64
N ARG A 339 16.21 5.13 -5.75
CA ARG A 339 16.50 3.94 -6.57
C ARG A 339 16.77 4.20 -8.06
N PRO A 340 16.23 5.27 -8.72
CA PRO A 340 16.59 5.52 -10.12
C PRO A 340 18.10 5.68 -10.31
N PHE A 341 18.83 6.22 -9.33
CA PHE A 341 20.28 6.41 -9.42
C PHE A 341 21.07 5.10 -9.24
N ILE A 342 20.49 4.11 -8.54
CA ILE A 342 21.03 2.74 -8.53
C ILE A 342 20.85 2.13 -9.93
N LEU A 343 19.64 2.18 -10.49
CA LEU A 343 19.35 1.62 -11.81
C LEU A 343 20.18 2.27 -12.92
N GLN A 344 20.32 3.58 -12.91
CA GLN A 344 21.14 4.35 -13.85
C GLN A 344 22.60 3.91 -13.85
N ARG A 345 23.19 3.69 -12.66
CA ARG A 345 24.57 3.22 -12.52
C ARG A 345 24.74 1.85 -13.18
N ILE A 346 23.82 0.93 -12.90
CA ILE A 346 23.84 -0.41 -13.49
C ILE A 346 23.66 -0.31 -15.03
N LEU A 347 22.78 0.57 -15.51
CA LEU A 347 22.57 0.81 -16.93
C LEU A 347 23.82 1.37 -17.64
N SER A 348 24.57 2.24 -16.98
CA SER A 348 25.76 2.91 -17.53
C SER A 348 26.97 2.01 -17.72
N GLU A 349 26.94 0.78 -17.20
CA GLU A 349 27.98 -0.24 -17.44
C GLU A 349 27.76 -1.06 -18.72
N GLY A 350 26.70 -0.75 -19.49
CA GLY A 350 26.47 -1.30 -20.82
C GLY A 350 27.06 -0.44 -21.94
N GLU A 351 27.25 -1.02 -23.13
CA GLU A 351 27.95 -0.43 -24.29
C GLU A 351 27.31 0.84 -24.90
N LYS A 352 26.25 1.41 -24.33
CA LYS A 352 25.58 2.61 -24.88
C LYS A 352 26.03 3.90 -24.16
N PRO A 353 26.51 4.92 -24.88
CA PRO A 353 26.87 6.20 -24.29
C PRO A 353 25.61 6.92 -23.80
N MET A 354 25.54 7.17 -22.50
CA MET A 354 24.50 8.00 -21.86
C MET A 354 25.10 9.31 -21.36
N PRO A 355 24.27 10.36 -21.14
CA PRO A 355 24.75 11.71 -20.86
C PRO A 355 25.74 11.77 -19.69
N MET A 356 26.79 12.56 -19.88
CA MET A 356 27.85 12.83 -18.91
C MET A 356 27.26 13.26 -17.56
N ASN A 357 27.72 12.58 -16.49
CA ASN A 357 27.72 12.93 -15.05
C ASN A 357 27.11 11.89 -14.06
N MET A 358 26.90 10.63 -14.45
CA MET A 358 26.40 9.54 -13.56
C MET A 358 27.25 9.20 -12.31
N ASN A 359 28.46 9.76 -12.22
CA ASN A 359 29.41 9.56 -11.13
C ASN A 359 29.73 10.84 -10.34
N GLY A 360 28.89 11.87 -10.48
CA GLY A 360 28.94 13.05 -9.64
C GLY A 360 28.76 12.71 -8.15
N THR A 361 29.13 13.67 -7.30
CA THR A 361 29.03 13.53 -5.85
C THR A 361 27.58 13.35 -5.40
N ALA A 362 26.64 14.03 -6.04
CA ALA A 362 25.21 13.95 -5.74
C ALA A 362 24.63 12.56 -6.08
N GLU A 363 24.96 11.98 -7.23
CA GLU A 363 24.50 10.64 -7.62
C GLU A 363 25.03 9.56 -6.68
N LYS A 364 26.30 9.67 -6.27
CA LYS A 364 26.90 8.78 -5.26
C LYS A 364 26.17 8.89 -3.93
N GLU A 365 25.82 10.11 -3.50
CA GLU A 365 25.06 10.33 -2.29
C GLU A 365 23.64 9.74 -2.37
N CYS A 366 22.93 9.92 -3.50
CA CYS A 366 21.64 9.29 -3.75
C CYS A 366 21.71 7.76 -3.65
N ARG A 367 22.71 7.13 -4.26
CA ARG A 367 22.89 5.66 -4.19
C ARG A 367 23.12 5.19 -2.76
N ARG A 368 23.99 5.87 -2.02
CA ARG A 368 24.26 5.59 -0.60
C ARG A 368 23.00 5.75 0.25
N ALA A 369 22.22 6.82 0.02
CA ALA A 369 20.97 7.06 0.71
C ALA A 369 19.94 5.95 0.42
N CYS A 370 19.83 5.47 -0.83
CA CYS A 370 18.97 4.35 -1.19
C CYS A 370 19.32 3.08 -0.40
N LEU A 371 20.59 2.68 -0.43
CA LEU A 371 21.11 1.50 0.27
C LEU A 371 20.90 1.61 1.79
N LYS A 372 21.20 2.78 2.38
CA LYS A 372 20.98 3.02 3.81
C LYS A 372 19.51 2.85 4.19
N ASN A 373 18.59 3.45 3.43
CA ASN A 373 17.16 3.33 3.73
C ASN A 373 16.64 1.89 3.57
N ALA A 374 17.19 1.12 2.62
CA ALA A 374 16.89 -0.30 2.48
C ALA A 374 17.38 -1.09 3.71
N HIS A 375 18.65 -0.94 4.08
CA HIS A 375 19.25 -1.57 5.26
C HIS A 375 18.48 -1.26 6.56
N ASP A 376 18.20 0.03 6.80
CA ASP A 376 17.49 0.47 8.00
C ASP A 376 16.07 -0.13 8.04
N THR A 377 15.40 -0.23 6.89
CA THR A 377 14.07 -0.85 6.79
C THR A 377 14.12 -2.33 7.12
N ILE A 378 15.08 -3.09 6.58
CA ILE A 378 15.26 -4.52 6.87
C ILE A 378 15.50 -4.73 8.37
N THR A 379 16.41 -3.96 8.96
CA THR A 379 16.74 -4.02 10.40
C THR A 379 15.57 -3.62 11.29
N SER A 380 14.78 -2.62 10.88
CA SER A 380 13.58 -2.22 11.62
C SER A 380 12.48 -3.29 11.57
N VAL A 381 12.29 -3.94 10.42
CA VAL A 381 11.36 -5.07 10.30
C VAL A 381 11.83 -6.26 11.15
N GLU A 382 13.13 -6.57 11.14
CA GLU A 382 13.72 -7.60 12.02
C GLU A 382 13.39 -7.34 13.49
N ARG A 383 13.70 -6.13 13.98
CA ARG A 383 13.40 -5.73 15.36
C ARG A 383 11.93 -5.89 15.70
N PHE A 384 11.03 -5.51 14.79
CA PHE A 384 9.58 -5.69 14.99
C PHE A 384 9.19 -7.17 15.06
N VAL A 385 9.67 -7.98 14.12
CA VAL A 385 9.30 -9.40 14.02
C VAL A 385 9.80 -10.20 15.22
N LEU A 386 10.97 -9.85 15.76
CA LEU A 386 11.57 -10.53 16.91
C LEU A 386 10.99 -10.09 18.25
N ASN A 387 10.64 -8.81 18.41
CA ASN A 387 10.31 -8.24 19.72
C ASN A 387 8.83 -7.94 19.94
N GLN A 388 7.98 -7.97 18.91
CA GLN A 388 6.58 -7.51 19.00
C GLN A 388 5.58 -8.62 18.71
N GLU A 389 4.38 -8.46 19.27
CA GLU A 389 3.24 -9.29 18.90
C GLU A 389 2.81 -9.04 17.45
N ARG A 390 2.58 -10.13 16.73
CA ARG A 390 2.36 -10.13 15.27
C ARG A 390 0.90 -10.37 14.95
N SER A 391 0.15 -9.28 14.78
CA SER A 391 -1.16 -9.31 14.13
C SER A 391 -1.02 -9.58 12.62
N ILE A 392 -2.06 -10.11 11.98
CA ILE A 392 -2.03 -10.34 10.52
C ILE A 392 -1.83 -9.04 9.72
N ILE A 393 -2.39 -7.92 10.21
CA ILE A 393 -2.21 -6.60 9.60
C ILE A 393 -0.76 -6.13 9.71
N SER A 394 -0.12 -6.31 10.87
CA SER A 394 1.27 -5.89 11.04
C SER A 394 2.23 -6.75 10.22
N VAL A 395 2.00 -8.07 10.15
CA VAL A 395 2.77 -8.97 9.27
C VAL A 395 2.61 -8.58 7.80
N TRP A 396 1.40 -8.24 7.34
CA TRP A 396 1.18 -7.82 5.95
C TRP A 396 2.02 -6.58 5.59
N TYR A 397 2.08 -5.58 6.49
CA TYR A 397 2.88 -4.37 6.27
C TYR A 397 4.38 -4.64 6.37
N ALA A 398 4.82 -5.42 7.36
CA ALA A 398 6.21 -5.83 7.51
C ALA A 398 6.71 -6.53 6.24
N LEU A 399 5.94 -7.50 5.73
CA LEU A 399 6.24 -8.22 4.49
C LEU A 399 6.29 -7.28 3.27
N TYR A 400 5.33 -6.36 3.14
CA TYR A 400 5.33 -5.40 2.04
C TYR A 400 6.61 -4.56 2.03
N PHE A 401 6.96 -3.92 3.15
CA PHE A 401 8.12 -3.03 3.19
C PHE A 401 9.46 -3.76 3.18
N LEU A 402 9.54 -4.93 3.83
CA LEU A 402 10.72 -5.80 3.78
C LEU A 402 11.05 -6.18 2.33
N PHE A 403 10.04 -6.62 1.58
CA PHE A 403 10.23 -7.01 0.19
C PHE A 403 10.64 -5.83 -0.69
N GLN A 404 10.07 -4.63 -0.49
CA GLN A 404 10.50 -3.44 -1.24
C GLN A 404 11.97 -3.09 -0.95
N ALA A 405 12.39 -3.20 0.32
CA ALA A 405 13.75 -2.90 0.74
C ALA A 405 14.76 -3.94 0.24
N SER A 406 14.42 -5.23 0.32
CA SER A 406 15.34 -6.33 -0.04
C SER A 406 15.70 -6.36 -1.52
N LEU A 407 14.87 -5.79 -2.39
CA LEU A 407 15.16 -5.71 -3.83
C LEU A 407 16.39 -4.82 -4.14
N ILE A 408 16.74 -3.88 -3.25
CA ILE A 408 17.89 -2.99 -3.43
C ILE A 408 19.23 -3.72 -3.27
N PRO A 409 19.55 -4.38 -2.14
CA PRO A 409 20.78 -5.17 -2.05
C PRO A 409 20.80 -6.34 -3.05
N LEU A 410 19.63 -6.93 -3.37
CA LEU A 410 19.53 -7.99 -4.40
C LEU A 410 19.96 -7.49 -5.78
N ILE A 411 19.46 -6.34 -6.24
CA ILE A 411 19.86 -5.84 -7.56
C ILE A 411 21.33 -5.42 -7.58
N CYS A 412 21.85 -4.87 -6.48
CA CYS A 412 23.27 -4.53 -6.36
C CYS A 412 24.18 -5.76 -6.46
N ILE A 413 23.91 -6.83 -5.69
CA ILE A 413 24.74 -8.03 -5.72
C ILE A 413 24.67 -8.79 -7.06
N CYS A 414 23.51 -8.78 -7.73
CA CYS A 414 23.35 -9.38 -9.05
C CYS A 414 24.10 -8.60 -10.15
N SER A 415 24.38 -7.31 -9.92
CA SER A 415 24.98 -6.42 -10.92
C SER A 415 26.48 -6.23 -10.73
N GLU A 416 26.92 -6.09 -9.49
CA GLU A 416 28.32 -5.82 -9.11
C GLU A 416 28.76 -6.82 -8.01
N PRO A 417 28.85 -8.14 -8.31
CA PRO A 417 29.16 -9.16 -7.31
C PRO A 417 30.53 -8.98 -6.63
N ASP A 418 31.48 -8.38 -7.34
CA ASP A 418 32.85 -8.13 -6.87
C ASP A 418 33.02 -6.75 -6.17
N SER A 419 31.91 -6.04 -5.91
CA SER A 419 31.94 -4.76 -5.20
C SER A 419 32.53 -4.89 -3.80
N GLU A 420 33.24 -3.86 -3.31
CA GLU A 420 33.72 -3.80 -1.93
C GLU A 420 32.58 -3.88 -0.90
N HIS A 421 31.36 -3.49 -1.30
CA HIS A 421 30.15 -3.53 -0.46
C HIS A 421 29.35 -4.84 -0.60
N ALA A 422 29.77 -5.79 -1.43
CA ALA A 422 29.04 -7.03 -1.69
C ALA A 422 28.70 -7.82 -0.41
N ARG A 423 29.61 -7.81 0.57
CA ARG A 423 29.41 -8.47 1.86
C ARG A 423 28.25 -7.87 2.66
N GLU A 424 28.11 -6.55 2.65
CA GLU A 424 27.01 -5.86 3.35
C GLU A 424 25.67 -6.20 2.71
N TRP A 425 25.59 -6.19 1.37
CA TRP A 425 24.39 -6.57 0.64
C TRP A 425 23.98 -8.02 0.90
N LEU A 426 24.96 -8.93 0.95
CA LEU A 426 24.72 -10.33 1.28
C LEU A 426 24.17 -10.50 2.71
N ASN A 427 24.70 -9.76 3.68
CA ASN A 427 24.18 -9.79 5.05
C ASN A 427 22.71 -9.32 5.10
N ASP A 428 22.35 -8.26 4.38
CA ASP A 428 20.97 -7.78 4.30
C ASP A 428 20.02 -8.80 3.63
N ILE A 429 20.52 -9.53 2.63
CA ILE A 429 19.76 -10.60 1.97
C ILE A 429 19.55 -11.78 2.92
N GLU A 430 20.58 -12.21 3.64
CA GLU A 430 20.46 -13.31 4.61
C GLU A 430 19.54 -12.91 5.77
N ARG A 431 19.68 -11.71 6.33
CA ARG A 431 18.74 -11.17 7.32
C ARG A 431 17.31 -11.16 6.80
N THR A 432 17.10 -10.74 5.56
CA THR A 432 15.77 -10.79 4.93
C THR A 432 15.22 -12.21 4.90
N LYS A 433 16.03 -13.20 4.52
CA LYS A 433 15.61 -14.60 4.48
C LYS A 433 15.24 -15.13 5.87
N GLU A 434 16.05 -14.86 6.89
CA GLU A 434 15.77 -15.27 8.28
C GLU A 434 14.42 -14.72 8.77
N ILE A 435 14.14 -13.43 8.50
CA ILE A 435 12.84 -12.83 8.81
C ILE A 435 11.70 -13.56 8.07
N LEU A 436 11.89 -13.84 6.77
CA LEU A 436 10.87 -14.51 5.96
C LEU A 436 10.65 -15.96 6.41
N GLU A 437 11.68 -16.68 6.83
CA GLU A 437 11.58 -18.04 7.38
C GLU A 437 10.75 -18.06 8.67
N ILE A 438 11.00 -17.10 9.58
CA ILE A 438 10.20 -16.93 10.80
C ILE A 438 8.71 -16.73 10.46
N LEU A 439 8.43 -15.85 9.49
CA LEU A 439 7.06 -15.50 9.09
C LEU A 439 6.38 -16.60 8.25
N ALA A 440 7.15 -17.34 7.45
CA ALA A 440 6.67 -18.39 6.55
C ALA A 440 5.95 -19.53 7.28
N THR A 441 6.29 -19.76 8.55
CA THR A 441 5.62 -20.75 9.41
C THR A 441 4.09 -20.61 9.46
N LYS A 442 3.58 -19.38 9.31
CA LYS A 442 2.14 -19.06 9.41
C LYS A 442 1.63 -18.17 8.29
N ASN A 443 2.48 -17.77 7.34
CA ASN A 443 2.14 -16.83 6.28
C ASN A 443 2.66 -17.33 4.93
N ARG A 444 1.75 -17.59 4.00
CA ARG A 444 2.09 -18.15 2.68
C ARG A 444 2.79 -17.10 1.82
N LEU A 445 2.45 -15.83 1.97
CA LEU A 445 3.12 -14.76 1.22
C LEU A 445 4.61 -14.64 1.60
N ALA A 446 4.95 -14.79 2.88
CA ALA A 446 6.33 -14.81 3.35
C ALA A 446 7.13 -15.96 2.73
N TYR A 447 6.57 -17.17 2.73
CA TYR A 447 7.17 -18.32 2.05
C TYR A 447 7.44 -18.04 0.56
N ARG A 448 6.48 -17.42 -0.13
CA ARG A 448 6.65 -17.06 -1.55
C ARG A 448 7.73 -16.01 -1.77
N PHE A 449 7.83 -15.01 -0.91
CA PHE A 449 8.93 -14.05 -0.97
C PHE A 449 10.28 -14.74 -0.79
N LEU A 450 10.37 -15.70 0.13
CA LEU A 450 11.58 -16.48 0.35
C LEU A 450 11.98 -17.29 -0.90
N GLU A 451 11.02 -17.96 -1.54
CA GLU A 451 11.27 -18.68 -2.81
C GLU A 451 11.79 -17.76 -3.91
N VAL A 452 11.19 -16.58 -4.07
CA VAL A 452 11.63 -15.59 -5.07
C VAL A 452 13.07 -15.14 -4.79
N ILE A 453 13.39 -14.81 -3.55
CA ILE A 453 14.74 -14.35 -3.16
C ILE A 453 15.79 -15.45 -3.35
N ASN A 454 15.51 -16.67 -2.91
CA ASN A 454 16.43 -17.81 -3.06
C ASN A 454 16.72 -18.10 -4.53
N ARG A 455 15.68 -18.07 -5.36
CA ARG A 455 15.83 -18.32 -6.80
C ARG A 455 16.68 -17.24 -7.49
N ILE A 456 16.44 -15.96 -7.17
CA ILE A 456 17.27 -14.86 -7.71
C ILE A 456 18.73 -15.09 -7.29
N LYS A 457 18.98 -15.41 -6.03
CA LYS A 457 20.33 -15.70 -5.54
C LYS A 457 20.98 -16.85 -6.31
N GLU A 458 20.30 -17.97 -6.49
CA GLU A 458 20.82 -19.14 -7.22
C GLU A 458 21.10 -18.85 -8.70
N GLN A 459 20.27 -18.04 -9.36
CA GLN A 459 20.45 -17.68 -10.77
C GLN A 459 21.72 -16.85 -11.01
N TYR A 460 22.08 -16.00 -10.06
CA TYR A 460 23.18 -15.04 -10.22
C TYR A 460 24.46 -15.42 -9.46
N MET A 461 24.39 -16.37 -8.50
CA MET A 461 25.56 -16.82 -7.71
C MET A 461 26.11 -18.20 -8.10
N LYS A 462 25.55 -18.89 -9.10
CA LYS A 462 26.18 -20.11 -9.66
C LYS A 462 27.35 -19.73 -10.57
N THR A 463 28.54 -19.65 -9.98
CA THR A 463 29.82 -19.82 -10.69
C THR A 463 30.31 -21.26 -10.54
N ASP A 464 30.91 -21.80 -11.61
CA ASP A 464 31.55 -23.12 -11.77
C ASP A 464 30.64 -24.33 -12.05
N ASN A 465 30.22 -24.47 -13.32
CA ASN A 465 30.74 -25.52 -14.20
C ASN A 465 30.06 -25.45 -15.59
N ALA A 466 30.87 -25.11 -16.60
CA ALA A 466 30.63 -25.28 -18.04
C ALA A 466 29.38 -24.61 -18.67
N GLY A 467 29.65 -23.59 -19.52
CA GLY A 467 28.87 -23.32 -20.73
C GLY A 467 27.96 -22.09 -20.67
N ASP A 468 28.46 -21.00 -21.28
CA ASP A 468 27.80 -19.75 -21.64
C ASP A 468 27.07 -18.93 -20.55
N PRO A 469 27.22 -17.60 -20.49
CA PRO A 469 26.26 -16.77 -19.79
C PRO A 469 24.90 -16.96 -20.48
N LEU A 470 23.99 -17.67 -19.80
CA LEU A 470 22.70 -18.11 -20.34
C LEU A 470 21.83 -16.99 -20.92
N VAL A 471 22.16 -15.71 -20.67
CA VAL A 471 21.61 -14.57 -21.42
C VAL A 471 22.57 -13.36 -21.40
N SER A 472 22.69 -12.66 -22.54
CA SER A 472 23.52 -11.46 -22.72
C SER A 472 23.13 -10.29 -21.80
N LYS A 473 24.14 -9.59 -21.25
CA LYS A 473 24.03 -8.31 -20.50
C LYS A 473 23.34 -7.19 -21.33
N ASN A 474 23.12 -7.36 -22.64
CA ASN A 474 22.55 -6.30 -23.49
C ASN A 474 21.01 -6.29 -23.55
N GLU A 475 20.31 -7.39 -23.28
CA GLU A 475 18.84 -7.42 -23.35
C GLU A 475 18.15 -6.80 -22.12
N TRP A 476 18.68 -6.99 -20.90
CA TRP A 476 18.06 -6.47 -19.66
C TRP A 476 18.14 -4.94 -19.53
N LEU A 477 19.17 -4.32 -20.15
CA LEU A 477 19.34 -2.88 -20.20
C LEU A 477 18.20 -2.18 -20.94
N THR A 478 17.65 -2.83 -21.98
CA THR A 478 16.66 -2.22 -22.89
C THR A 478 15.28 -2.06 -22.24
N ASP A 479 14.85 -3.04 -21.44
CA ASP A 479 13.57 -2.99 -20.71
C ASP A 479 13.57 -1.95 -19.59
N ILE A 480 14.68 -1.83 -18.85
CA ILE A 480 14.81 -0.81 -17.80
C ILE A 480 14.98 0.57 -18.43
N TYR A 481 15.75 0.67 -19.53
CA TYR A 481 15.94 1.91 -20.26
C TYR A 481 14.61 2.46 -20.80
N SER A 482 13.78 1.66 -21.48
CA SER A 482 12.47 2.09 -21.97
C SER A 482 11.49 2.52 -20.86
N LEU A 483 11.62 1.98 -19.64
CA LEU A 483 10.83 2.41 -18.48
C LEU A 483 11.34 3.72 -17.85
N MET A 484 12.63 4.03 -18.02
CA MET A 484 13.29 5.21 -17.41
C MET A 484 13.42 6.38 -18.39
N TYR A 485 13.60 6.10 -19.67
CA TYR A 485 13.91 7.00 -20.76
C TYR A 485 12.97 6.71 -21.93
N ASP A 486 12.08 7.66 -22.23
CA ASP A 486 11.29 7.64 -23.46
C ASP A 486 12.17 8.22 -24.57
N ASP A 487 13.00 7.39 -25.22
CA ASP A 487 13.50 7.74 -26.55
C ASP A 487 12.46 7.30 -27.57
N ASN A 488 11.87 8.29 -28.26
CA ASN A 488 10.84 8.12 -29.30
C ASN A 488 11.29 7.22 -30.47
N ASP A 489 12.56 6.84 -30.57
CA ASP A 489 13.10 6.08 -31.71
C ASP A 489 12.87 4.56 -31.64
N ILE A 490 12.53 4.00 -30.47
CA ILE A 490 12.35 2.53 -30.33
C ILE A 490 10.94 2.07 -30.78
N PHE A 491 9.94 2.96 -30.79
CA PHE A 491 8.57 2.63 -31.22
C PHE A 491 8.35 2.72 -32.74
N SER A 492 9.38 3.00 -33.53
CA SER A 492 9.31 3.00 -35.00
C SER A 492 9.03 1.62 -35.63
N GLY A 493 9.01 0.54 -34.82
CA GLY A 493 8.85 -0.85 -35.29
C GLY A 493 7.69 -1.66 -34.70
N MET A 494 6.83 -1.10 -33.84
CA MET A 494 5.67 -1.85 -33.30
C MET A 494 4.39 -1.48 -34.05
N SER A 495 3.77 -2.47 -34.69
CA SER A 495 2.53 -2.29 -35.47
C SER A 495 1.41 -1.67 -34.63
N ALA A 496 0.64 -0.81 -35.29
CA ALA A 496 -0.47 -0.04 -34.75
C ALA A 496 -1.73 -0.89 -34.46
N ASP A 497 -1.61 -1.93 -33.62
CA ASP A 497 -2.74 -2.81 -33.26
C ASP A 497 -3.34 -2.50 -31.88
N MET A 498 -3.48 -1.22 -31.55
CA MET A 498 -4.37 -0.75 -30.48
C MET A 498 -5.23 0.46 -30.89
N ALA A 499 -5.59 0.55 -32.17
CA ALA A 499 -6.72 1.36 -32.59
C ALA A 499 -8.00 0.55 -32.38
N VAL A 500 -8.77 0.88 -31.33
CA VAL A 500 -10.17 0.46 -31.24
C VAL A 500 -10.92 1.14 -32.39
N PRO A 501 -11.61 0.42 -33.30
CA PRO A 501 -12.42 1.06 -34.33
C PRO A 501 -13.60 1.74 -33.65
N LEU A 502 -13.66 3.07 -33.75
CA LEU A 502 -14.87 3.84 -33.48
C LEU A 502 -15.86 3.57 -34.62
N GLU A 503 -16.66 2.51 -34.50
CA GLU A 503 -17.86 2.36 -35.32
C GLU A 503 -18.94 3.31 -34.79
N PHE A 504 -19.03 4.48 -35.42
CA PHE A 504 -20.21 5.32 -35.34
C PHE A 504 -21.36 4.60 -36.06
N TYR A 505 -22.34 4.10 -35.31
CA TYR A 505 -23.63 3.74 -35.89
C TYR A 505 -24.33 5.01 -36.37
N GLY A 506 -24.38 5.17 -37.69
CA GLY A 506 -25.21 6.15 -38.37
C GLY A 506 -26.69 5.85 -38.13
N ALA A 507 -27.43 6.89 -37.78
CA ALA A 507 -28.87 6.89 -37.81
C ALA A 507 -29.35 6.93 -39.27
N SER A 508 -30.24 6.01 -39.61
CA SER A 508 -31.25 6.16 -40.67
C SER A 508 -32.61 5.93 -40.03
#